data_AF-A0A7Y8I918-F1
#
_entry.id   AF-A0A7Y8I918-F1
#
_cell.length_a   1.000
_cell.length_b   1.000
_cell.length_c   1.000
_cell.angle_alpha   90.00
_cell.angle_beta   90.00
_cell.angle_gamma   90.00
#
_symmetry.space_group_name_H-M   'P 1'
#
loop_
_entity.id
_entity.type
_entity.pdbx_description
1 polymer ?
#
loop_
_entity_poly.entity_id
_entity_poly.type
_entity_poly.pdbx_seq_one_letter_code
_entity_poly.pdbx_strand_id
1 'polypeptide(L)'
;MKIYQSILLVFIFCSFIYAQYEDTGKRGLYFSKKSYSYEKIPLFAASRDNLPSPVIEDKPELIELYWKAWQLAFNHFKQPPKGSPFVSNYLDEAFAPNIFQWDTFFMIMFARYAHHIFPAIESLDNFYCRQYENGYICREIVEANGEDFIYEGREHTVN
;
A
#
# COMPACT_ATOMS: atom_id res chain seq x y z
N MET A 1 58.94 -7.28 9.71
CA MET A 1 57.99 -6.68 10.69
C MET A 1 57.00 -5.68 10.08
N LYS A 2 57.39 -4.84 9.09
CA LYS A 2 56.49 -3.82 8.48
C LYS A 2 55.41 -4.36 7.52
N ILE A 3 55.64 -5.52 6.89
CA ILE A 3 54.67 -6.14 5.96
C ILE A 3 53.45 -6.72 6.69
N TYR A 4 53.66 -7.39 7.83
CA TYR A 4 52.57 -7.97 8.63
C TYR A 4 51.65 -6.90 9.24
N GLN A 5 52.19 -5.73 9.62
CA GLN A 5 51.37 -4.61 10.09
C GLN A 5 50.51 -3.99 8.99
N SER A 6 50.99 -4.00 7.74
CA SER A 6 50.24 -3.46 6.59
C SER A 6 49.11 -4.41 6.15
N ILE A 7 49.32 -5.72 6.23
CA ILE A 7 48.30 -6.74 5.94
C ILE A 7 47.19 -6.75 7.00
N LEU A 8 47.53 -6.56 8.28
CA LEU A 8 46.56 -6.48 9.37
C LEU A 8 45.63 -5.25 9.23
N LEU A 9 46.16 -4.12 8.76
CA LEU A 9 45.39 -2.89 8.53
C LEU A 9 44.38 -3.02 7.37
N VAL A 10 44.73 -3.76 6.31
CA VAL A 10 43.82 -4.05 5.19
C VAL A 10 42.71 -5.02 5.60
N PHE A 11 43.01 -6.02 6.44
CA PHE A 11 41.99 -6.94 6.96
C PHE A 11 41.00 -6.25 7.92
N ILE A 12 41.46 -5.30 8.75
CA ILE A 12 40.57 -4.52 9.64
C ILE A 12 39.64 -3.59 8.82
N PHE A 13 40.11 -3.03 7.70
CA PHE A 13 39.30 -2.16 6.84
C PHE A 13 38.20 -2.93 6.08
N CYS A 14 38.45 -4.20 5.73
CA CYS A 14 37.44 -5.07 5.11
C CYS A 14 36.40 -5.63 6.10
N SER A 15 36.61 -5.47 7.41
CA SER A 15 35.75 -6.07 8.45
C SER A 15 34.54 -5.22 8.84
N PHE A 16 34.39 -4.00 8.29
CA PHE A 16 33.31 -3.07 8.64
C PHE A 16 32.44 -2.65 7.44
N ILE A 17 32.31 -3.51 6.42
CA ILE A 17 31.15 -3.39 5.53
C ILE A 17 30.00 -4.09 6.23
N TYR A 18 29.47 -3.48 7.29
CA TYR A 18 28.09 -3.78 7.65
C TYR A 18 27.24 -3.18 6.53
N ALA A 19 26.47 -4.03 5.84
CA ALA A 19 25.24 -3.58 5.21
C ALA A 19 24.26 -3.21 6.34
N GLN A 20 24.60 -2.20 7.14
CA GLN A 20 23.75 -1.71 8.20
C GLN A 20 22.79 -0.72 7.55
N TYR A 21 21.64 -1.27 7.18
CA TYR A 21 20.44 -0.48 7.02
C TYR A 21 20.19 0.30 8.33
N GLU A 22 20.44 1.61 8.30
CA GLU A 22 19.99 2.53 9.35
C GLU A 22 18.57 3.00 8.99
N ASP A 23 17.57 2.42 9.65
CA ASP A 23 16.23 2.99 9.65
C ASP A 23 16.24 4.31 10.43
N THR A 24 16.25 5.44 9.73
CA THR A 24 16.20 6.77 10.37
C THR A 24 14.83 7.09 10.98
N GLY A 25 13.84 6.20 10.83
CA GLY A 25 12.45 6.39 11.24
C GLY A 25 11.67 7.32 10.31
N LYS A 26 12.33 7.96 9.34
CA LYS A 26 11.69 8.81 8.34
C LYS A 26 11.00 7.97 7.29
N ARG A 27 9.85 8.46 6.82
CA ARG A 27 8.98 7.77 5.87
C ARG A 27 8.47 8.74 4.82
N GLY A 28 8.26 8.22 3.61
CA GLY A 28 7.71 8.92 2.46
C GLY A 28 8.56 10.09 1.98
N LEU A 29 9.88 10.12 2.23
CA LEU A 29 10.76 11.27 1.93
C LEU A 29 10.56 11.80 0.50
N TYR A 30 10.46 10.89 -0.48
CA TYR A 30 10.35 11.20 -1.90
C TYR A 30 8.91 11.29 -2.43
N PHE A 31 7.90 11.09 -1.58
CA PHE A 31 6.50 11.15 -1.97
C PHE A 31 5.89 12.52 -1.65
N SER A 32 5.18 13.15 -2.58
CA SER A 32 4.75 14.55 -2.45
C SER A 32 3.55 14.75 -1.53
N LYS A 33 2.60 13.81 -1.48
CA LYS A 33 1.39 13.91 -0.64
C LYS A 33 1.76 13.56 0.81
N LYS A 34 1.70 14.55 1.71
CA LYS A 34 2.13 14.41 3.13
C LYS A 34 1.00 14.40 4.15
N SER A 35 -0.20 14.81 3.73
CA SER A 35 -1.34 14.96 4.63
C SER A 35 -2.61 14.55 3.92
N TYR A 36 -3.49 13.89 4.66
CA TYR A 36 -4.85 13.59 4.19
C TYR A 36 -5.70 14.86 4.18
N SER A 37 -6.45 15.04 3.09
CA SER A 37 -7.56 15.99 3.01
C SER A 37 -8.87 15.19 3.01
N TYR A 38 -9.84 15.60 3.82
CA TYR A 38 -11.11 14.90 3.89
C TYR A 38 -11.79 14.85 2.51
N GLU A 39 -12.11 13.64 2.07
CA GLU A 39 -12.86 13.40 0.85
C GLU A 39 -14.01 12.43 1.12
N LYS A 40 -15.22 12.80 0.69
CA LYS A 40 -16.43 12.00 0.92
C LYS A 40 -16.37 10.68 0.12
N ILE A 41 -16.67 9.58 0.78
CA ILE A 41 -16.82 8.26 0.13
C ILE A 41 -18.11 8.24 -0.69
N PRO A 42 -18.05 7.89 -2.01
CA PRO A 42 -19.24 7.80 -2.85
C PRO A 42 -20.10 6.59 -2.48
N LEU A 43 -21.41 6.67 -2.73
CA LEU A 43 -22.35 5.58 -2.47
C LEU A 43 -22.66 4.82 -3.75
N PHE A 44 -22.66 3.49 -3.70
CA PHE A 44 -22.96 2.65 -4.86
C PHE A 44 -24.28 3.02 -5.55
N ALA A 45 -25.35 3.21 -4.78
CA ALA A 45 -26.67 3.56 -5.32
C ALA A 45 -26.68 4.89 -6.10
N ALA A 46 -25.84 5.86 -5.72
CA ALA A 46 -25.73 7.14 -6.42
C ALA A 46 -24.74 7.09 -7.59
N SER A 47 -23.89 6.07 -7.65
CA SER A 47 -22.79 5.94 -8.61
C SER A 47 -23.04 4.89 -9.69
N ARG A 48 -23.98 3.97 -9.49
CA ARG A 48 -24.19 2.79 -10.36
C ARG A 48 -24.32 3.15 -11.84
N ASP A 49 -25.07 4.19 -12.17
CA ASP A 49 -25.35 4.59 -13.55
C ASP A 49 -24.12 5.17 -14.26
N ASN A 50 -23.07 5.51 -13.51
CA ASN A 50 -21.79 5.99 -14.03
C ASN A 50 -20.72 4.88 -14.14
N LEU A 51 -21.07 3.64 -13.79
CA LEU A 51 -20.20 2.47 -13.94
C LEU A 51 -20.40 1.83 -15.33
N PRO A 52 -19.44 1.03 -15.82
CA PRO A 52 -19.62 0.27 -17.05
C PRO A 52 -20.87 -0.63 -16.95
N SER A 53 -21.64 -0.70 -18.03
CA SER A 53 -22.78 -1.62 -18.10
C SER A 53 -22.32 -3.01 -18.56
N PRO A 54 -22.75 -4.10 -17.91
CA PRO A 54 -22.44 -5.44 -18.38
C PRO A 54 -23.21 -5.72 -19.67
N VAL A 55 -22.53 -6.25 -20.70
CA VAL A 55 -23.13 -6.67 -21.97
C VAL A 55 -22.99 -8.18 -22.08
N ILE A 56 -23.98 -8.92 -21.59
CA ILE A 56 -24.04 -10.38 -21.60
C ILE A 56 -25.47 -10.79 -21.95
N GLU A 57 -25.62 -11.67 -22.94
CA GLU A 57 -26.90 -12.26 -23.34
C GLU A 57 -27.20 -13.51 -22.50
N ASP A 58 -28.49 -13.72 -22.18
CA ASP A 58 -29.06 -14.94 -21.60
C ASP A 58 -28.39 -15.50 -20.32
N LYS A 59 -27.77 -14.65 -19.50
CA LYS A 59 -27.16 -15.03 -18.20
C LYS A 59 -27.41 -14.00 -17.08
N PRO A 60 -28.65 -13.91 -16.57
CA PRO A 60 -29.02 -12.93 -15.54
C PRO A 60 -28.17 -13.04 -14.27
N GLU A 61 -27.75 -14.24 -13.88
CA GLU A 61 -26.91 -14.49 -12.70
C GLU A 61 -25.52 -13.85 -12.80
N LEU A 62 -24.96 -13.74 -14.02
CA LEU A 62 -23.68 -13.06 -14.22
C LEU A 62 -23.83 -11.54 -14.15
N ILE A 63 -24.98 -11.01 -14.57
CA ILE A 63 -25.32 -9.59 -14.41
C ILE A 63 -25.49 -9.26 -12.93
N GLU A 64 -26.14 -10.12 -12.16
CA GLU A 64 -26.26 -9.97 -10.71
C GLU A 64 -24.89 -10.02 -10.02
N LEU A 65 -24.04 -10.99 -10.37
CA LEU A 65 -22.68 -11.09 -9.86
C LEU A 65 -21.86 -9.84 -10.17
N TYR A 66 -21.96 -9.33 -11.40
CA TYR A 66 -21.29 -8.09 -11.82
C TYR A 66 -21.65 -6.90 -10.94
N TRP A 67 -22.95 -6.67 -10.73
CA TRP A 67 -23.41 -5.57 -9.88
C TRP A 67 -23.08 -5.81 -8.40
N LYS A 68 -23.08 -7.07 -7.95
CA LYS A 68 -22.70 -7.41 -6.59
C LYS A 68 -21.21 -7.13 -6.34
N ALA A 69 -20.32 -7.43 -7.29
CA ALA A 69 -18.90 -7.12 -7.18
C ALA A 69 -18.65 -5.62 -7.01
N TRP A 70 -19.32 -4.77 -7.81
CA TRP A 70 -19.25 -3.32 -7.63
C TRP A 70 -19.79 -2.86 -6.28
N GLN A 71 -20.94 -3.38 -5.86
CA GLN A 71 -21.52 -3.04 -4.55
C GLN A 71 -20.54 -3.38 -3.41
N LEU A 72 -19.87 -4.54 -3.47
CA LEU A 72 -18.87 -4.94 -2.50
C LEU A 72 -17.69 -3.98 -2.49
N ALA A 73 -17.12 -3.64 -3.66
CA ALA A 73 -16.01 -2.69 -3.74
C ALA A 73 -16.35 -1.33 -3.09
N PHE A 74 -17.55 -0.79 -3.35
CA PHE A 74 -17.99 0.48 -2.74
C PHE A 74 -18.14 0.40 -1.21
N ASN A 75 -18.56 -0.74 -0.69
CA ASN A 75 -18.66 -0.95 0.76
C ASN A 75 -17.29 -0.98 1.46
N HIS A 76 -16.22 -1.16 0.68
CA HIS A 76 -14.84 -1.22 1.16
C HIS A 76 -14.01 0.00 0.74
N PHE A 77 -14.64 1.06 0.25
CA PHE A 77 -13.99 2.36 0.18
C PHE A 77 -13.90 2.94 1.60
N LYS A 78 -12.67 3.17 2.07
CA LYS A 78 -12.38 3.67 3.41
C LYS A 78 -11.69 5.03 3.36
N GLN A 79 -11.95 5.81 4.41
CA GLN A 79 -11.11 6.93 4.78
C GLN A 79 -10.02 6.44 5.74
N PRO A 80 -8.84 7.09 5.78
CA PRO A 80 -7.84 6.84 6.81
C PRO A 80 -8.45 6.83 8.22
N PRO A 81 -8.12 5.84 9.07
CA PRO A 81 -8.49 5.88 10.48
C PRO A 81 -7.96 7.15 11.15
N LYS A 82 -8.68 7.64 12.17
CA LYS A 82 -8.24 8.82 12.91
C LYS A 82 -6.87 8.56 13.56
N GLY A 83 -5.88 9.40 13.23
CA GLY A 83 -4.51 9.28 13.74
C GLY A 83 -3.59 8.41 12.87
N SER A 84 -4.13 7.74 11.84
CA SER A 84 -3.33 7.03 10.85
C SER A 84 -2.45 8.02 10.05
N PRO A 85 -1.23 7.62 9.66
CA PRO A 85 -0.38 8.42 8.78
C PRO A 85 -0.79 8.34 7.30
N PHE A 86 -1.84 7.59 6.96
CA PHE A 86 -2.35 7.50 5.61
C PHE A 86 -2.83 8.85 5.08
N VAL A 87 -2.61 9.07 3.78
CA VAL A 87 -2.77 10.37 3.12
C VAL A 87 -3.89 10.36 2.08
N SER A 88 -4.51 9.21 1.83
CA SER A 88 -5.56 9.02 0.82
C SER A 88 -6.67 8.08 1.30
N ASN A 89 -7.88 8.32 0.80
CA ASN A 89 -8.91 7.28 0.80
C ASN A 89 -8.39 6.06 0.05
N TYR A 90 -8.83 4.86 0.45
CA TYR A 90 -8.32 3.63 -0.11
C TYR A 90 -9.42 2.57 -0.26
N LEU A 91 -9.17 1.62 -1.14
CA LEU A 91 -9.99 0.41 -1.29
C LEU A 91 -9.40 -0.70 -0.42
N ASP A 92 -10.19 -1.13 0.55
CA ASP A 92 -9.85 -2.13 1.57
C ASP A 92 -10.12 -3.56 1.08
N GLU A 93 -9.21 -4.49 1.40
CA GLU A 93 -9.34 -5.90 1.03
C GLU A 93 -10.24 -6.72 1.99
N ALA A 94 -10.74 -6.08 3.05
CA ALA A 94 -11.72 -6.64 3.99
C ALA A 94 -11.26 -7.90 4.73
N PHE A 95 -9.95 -8.06 4.94
CA PHE A 95 -9.36 -9.27 5.49
C PHE A 95 -8.83 -9.08 6.91
N ALA A 96 -8.06 -8.02 7.15
CA ALA A 96 -7.38 -7.74 8.41
C ALA A 96 -7.33 -6.22 8.67
N PRO A 97 -6.96 -5.74 9.88
CA PRO A 97 -6.81 -4.30 10.15
C PRO A 97 -5.49 -3.72 9.58
N ASN A 98 -5.08 -4.19 8.40
CA ASN A 98 -3.84 -3.84 7.70
C ASN A 98 -4.17 -3.55 6.22
N ILE A 99 -3.37 -2.74 5.53
CA ILE A 99 -3.42 -2.65 4.07
C ILE A 99 -2.37 -3.58 3.46
N PHE A 100 -2.73 -4.28 2.39
CA PHE A 100 -1.85 -5.24 1.71
C PHE A 100 -1.50 -4.75 0.31
N GLN A 101 -0.19 -4.63 0.03
CA GLN A 101 0.29 -4.05 -1.22
C GLN A 101 -0.13 -4.91 -2.43
N TRP A 102 0.06 -6.23 -2.33
CA TRP A 102 -0.29 -7.17 -3.39
C TRP A 102 -1.79 -7.07 -3.72
N ASP A 103 -2.66 -7.19 -2.73
CA ASP A 103 -4.11 -7.10 -2.88
C ASP A 103 -4.53 -5.76 -3.49
N THR A 104 -3.93 -4.67 -3.01
CA THR A 104 -4.17 -3.32 -3.57
C THR A 104 -3.90 -3.30 -5.07
N PHE A 105 -2.81 -3.91 -5.56
CA PHE A 105 -2.52 -3.96 -7.00
C PHE A 105 -3.62 -4.66 -7.81
N PHE A 106 -4.22 -5.74 -7.32
CA PHE A 106 -5.31 -6.42 -8.03
C PHE A 106 -6.62 -5.63 -7.95
N MET A 107 -6.91 -5.06 -6.78
CA MET A 107 -8.11 -4.27 -6.56
C MET A 107 -8.15 -3.01 -7.43
N ILE A 108 -7.03 -2.30 -7.61
CA ILE A 108 -6.97 -1.12 -8.48
C ILE A 108 -7.18 -1.49 -9.96
N MET A 109 -6.75 -2.68 -10.40
CA MET A 109 -6.99 -3.13 -11.77
C MET A 109 -8.48 -3.33 -12.05
N PHE A 110 -9.24 -3.81 -11.07
CA PHE A 110 -10.70 -3.87 -11.14
C PHE A 110 -11.32 -2.46 -11.09
N ALA A 111 -10.91 -1.65 -10.11
CA ALA A 111 -11.54 -0.35 -9.83
C ALA A 111 -11.20 0.76 -10.84
N ARG A 112 -10.20 0.57 -11.71
CA ARG A 112 -9.78 1.58 -12.71
C ARG A 112 -10.90 2.11 -13.60
N TYR A 113 -11.93 1.29 -13.85
CA TYR A 113 -13.09 1.69 -14.66
C TYR A 113 -14.02 2.68 -13.97
N ALA A 114 -13.81 2.92 -12.67
CA ALA A 114 -14.56 3.88 -11.86
C ALA A 114 -13.65 5.00 -11.32
N HIS A 115 -12.49 5.26 -11.95
CA HIS A 115 -11.51 6.25 -11.48
C HIS A 115 -12.11 7.66 -11.29
N HIS A 116 -13.07 8.05 -12.14
CA HIS A 116 -13.79 9.32 -12.06
C HIS A 116 -14.76 9.41 -10.87
N ILE A 117 -15.07 8.29 -10.22
CA ILE A 117 -15.96 8.19 -9.05
C ILE A 117 -15.13 8.04 -7.78
N PHE A 118 -14.17 7.13 -7.80
CA PHE A 118 -13.24 6.87 -6.72
C PHE A 118 -11.86 6.57 -7.31
N PRO A 119 -10.84 7.40 -7.08
CA PRO A 119 -9.52 7.22 -7.68
C PRO A 119 -8.74 6.13 -6.94
N ALA A 120 -9.13 4.86 -7.12
CA ALA A 120 -8.58 3.72 -6.36
C ALA A 120 -7.06 3.59 -6.42
N ILE A 121 -6.41 4.10 -7.48
CA ILE A 121 -4.96 4.18 -7.60
C ILE A 121 -4.30 4.93 -6.42
N GLU A 122 -4.99 5.91 -5.85
CA GLU A 122 -4.53 6.67 -4.68
C GLU A 122 -4.45 5.82 -3.41
N SER A 123 -5.02 4.61 -3.38
CA SER A 123 -4.75 3.64 -2.32
C SER A 123 -3.24 3.35 -2.18
N LEU A 124 -2.49 3.43 -3.29
CA LEU A 124 -1.04 3.27 -3.29
C LEU A 124 -0.31 4.43 -2.61
N ASP A 125 -0.92 5.61 -2.51
CA ASP A 125 -0.33 6.76 -1.83
C ASP A 125 -0.04 6.43 -0.36
N ASN A 126 -0.88 5.59 0.26
CA ASN A 126 -0.72 5.14 1.64
C ASN A 126 0.47 4.21 1.83
N PHE A 127 0.97 3.58 0.76
CA PHE A 127 2.23 2.84 0.75
C PHE A 127 3.41 3.75 0.45
N TYR A 128 3.29 4.64 -0.54
CA TYR A 128 4.37 5.56 -0.90
C TYR A 128 4.67 6.59 0.19
N CYS A 129 3.68 7.07 0.95
CA CYS A 129 3.91 7.93 2.11
C CYS A 129 4.62 7.20 3.27
N ARG A 130 4.66 5.86 3.21
CA ARG A 130 5.34 4.96 4.14
C ARG A 130 6.63 4.35 3.56
N GLN A 131 7.06 4.80 2.38
CA GLN A 131 8.32 4.36 1.79
C GLN A 131 9.52 4.76 2.66
N TYR A 132 10.50 3.88 2.78
CA TYR A 132 11.75 4.12 3.48
C TYR A 132 12.74 4.92 2.63
N GLU A 133 13.75 5.52 3.28
CA GLU A 133 14.76 6.33 2.58
C GLU A 133 15.60 5.53 1.57
N ASN A 134 15.73 4.22 1.76
CA ASN A 134 16.39 3.29 0.84
C ASN A 134 15.48 2.83 -0.33
N GLY A 135 14.23 3.28 -0.36
CA GLY A 135 13.25 2.92 -1.38
C GLY A 135 12.38 1.71 -1.04
N TYR A 136 12.64 1.00 0.06
CA TYR A 136 11.79 -0.11 0.51
C TYR A 136 10.36 0.39 0.82
N ILE A 137 9.37 -0.41 0.45
CA ILE A 137 7.96 -0.17 0.78
C ILE A 137 7.44 -1.45 1.40
N CYS A 138 6.92 -1.36 2.62
CA CYS A 138 6.37 -2.51 3.29
C CYS A 138 5.20 -3.11 2.52
N ARG A 139 5.16 -4.44 2.47
CA ARG A 139 4.09 -5.21 1.80
C ARG A 139 2.77 -5.21 2.56
N GLU A 140 2.81 -4.95 3.86
CA GLU A 140 1.67 -5.01 4.76
C GLU A 140 1.84 -3.95 5.87
N ILE A 141 0.88 -3.04 6.00
CA ILE A 141 0.98 -1.89 6.89
C ILE A 141 -0.26 -1.83 7.77
N VAL A 142 -0.08 -1.70 9.08
CA VAL A 142 -1.17 -1.61 10.06
C VAL A 142 -1.97 -0.32 9.83
N GLU A 143 -3.29 -0.42 9.64
CA GLU A 143 -4.14 0.72 9.25
C GLU A 143 -4.11 1.84 10.30
N ALA A 144 -4.13 1.46 11.59
CA ALA A 144 -4.33 2.37 12.70
C ALA A 144 -3.15 3.32 12.95
N ASN A 145 -1.93 2.86 12.73
CA ASN A 145 -0.71 3.60 13.09
C ASN A 145 0.34 3.66 11.96
N GLY A 146 0.14 2.93 10.86
CA GLY A 146 1.07 2.88 9.73
C GLY A 146 2.39 2.20 10.03
N GLU A 147 2.47 1.37 11.07
CA GLU A 147 3.62 0.51 11.31
C GLU A 147 3.65 -0.64 10.31
N ASP A 148 4.87 -1.02 9.94
CA ASP A 148 5.11 -2.21 9.13
C ASP A 148 4.67 -3.45 9.90
N PHE A 149 3.92 -4.32 9.24
CA PHE A 149 3.63 -5.62 9.79
C PHE A 149 4.84 -6.55 9.60
N ILE A 150 5.35 -7.09 10.70
CA ILE A 150 6.51 -7.97 10.72
C ILE A 150 6.03 -9.39 11.00
N TYR A 151 6.17 -10.28 10.02
CA TYR A 151 5.89 -11.70 10.19
C TYR A 151 7.13 -12.42 10.72
N GLU A 152 7.01 -13.05 11.89
CA GLU A 152 8.04 -13.84 12.60
C GLU A 152 9.28 -13.03 13.08
N GLY A 153 9.82 -12.11 12.29
CA GLY A 153 10.98 -11.27 12.65
C GLY A 153 11.47 -10.39 11.48
N ARG A 154 12.20 -9.30 11.78
CA ARG A 154 12.73 -8.37 10.75
C ARG A 154 13.87 -8.97 9.94
N GLU A 155 14.56 -9.95 10.50
CA GLU A 155 15.56 -10.75 9.81
C GLU A 155 14.98 -11.56 8.64
N HIS A 156 13.65 -11.76 8.63
CA HIS A 156 12.91 -12.47 7.57
C HIS A 156 12.25 -11.52 6.58
N THR A 157 12.32 -10.21 6.82
CA THR A 157 11.85 -9.19 5.88
C THR A 157 13.01 -8.80 4.97
N VAL A 158 12.87 -9.01 3.66
CA VAL A 158 13.83 -8.51 2.67
C VAL A 158 13.78 -6.97 2.71
N ASN A 159 14.81 -6.35 3.29
CA ASN A 159 15.08 -4.91 3.24
C ASN A 159 16.19 -4.62 2.23
#